data_AF-A0A8S2W0Z7-F1
#
_entry.id   AF-A0A8S2W0Z7-F1
#
_cell.length_a   1.000
_cell.length_b   1.000
_cell.length_c   1.000
_cell.angle_alpha   90.00
_cell.angle_beta   90.00
_cell.angle_gamma   90.00
#
_symmetry.space_group_name_H-M   'P 1'
#
loop_
_entity.id
_entity.type
_entity.pdbx_description
1 polymer ?
#
loop_
_entity_poly.entity_id
_entity_poly.type
_entity_poly.pdbx_seq_one_letter_code
_entity_poly.pdbx_strand_id
1 'polypeptide(L)' 'MIAADITSRLQILDTLSNDTLFGSYLNVTDPNEPNWKQRFFDSQAMYDRLKSIKQVADPQ' A
#
# COMPACT_ATOMS: atom_id res chain seq x y z
N MET A 1 -20.21 0.31 -28.50
CA MET A 1 -20.85 -0.34 -27.33
C MET A 1 -19.92 -1.28 -26.58
N ILE A 2 -19.17 -2.18 -27.24
CA ILE A 2 -18.27 -3.15 -26.56
C ILE A 2 -17.15 -2.49 -25.74
N ALA A 3 -16.53 -1.42 -26.26
CA ALA A 3 -15.45 -0.73 -25.55
C ALA A 3 -15.88 -0.12 -24.21
N ALA A 4 -17.11 0.38 -24.12
CA ALA A 4 -17.65 0.95 -22.88
C ALA A 4 -17.92 -0.13 -21.82
N ASP A 5 -18.40 -1.31 -22.24
CA ASP A 5 -18.63 -2.46 -21.35
C ASP A 5 -17.31 -3.00 -20.77
N ILE A 6 -16.27 -3.11 -21.60
CA ILE A 6 -14.94 -3.55 -21.15
C ILE A 6 -14.35 -2.56 -20.13
N THR A 7 -14.41 -1.25 -20.41
CA THR A 7 -13.91 -0.23 -19.49
C THR A 7 -14.61 -0.29 -18.13
N SER A 8 -15.94 -0.46 -18.12
CA SER A 8 -16.71 -0.57 -16.88
C SER A 8 -16.32 -1.81 -16.06
N ARG A 9 -16.12 -2.96 -16.71
CA ARG A 9 -15.67 -4.18 -16.02
C ARG A 9 -14.27 -4.04 -15.43
N LEU A 10 -13.36 -3.37 -16.13
CA LEU A 10 -12.00 -3.10 -15.63
C LEU A 10 -12.03 -2.17 -14.41
N GLN A 11 -12.88 -1.15 -14.41
CA GLN A 11 -13.06 -0.26 -13.26
C GLN A 11 -13.65 -0.98 -12.04
N ILE A 12 -14.58 -1.91 -12.24
CA ILE A 12 -15.13 -2.75 -11.16
C ILE A 12 -14.03 -3.66 -10.59
N LEU A 13 -13.24 -4.32 -11.45
CA LEU A 13 -12.14 -5.16 -11.01
C LEU A 13 -11.08 -4.37 -10.23
N ASP A 14 -10.73 -3.17 -10.72
CA ASP A 14 -9.81 -2.26 -10.03
C ASP A 14 -10.35 -1.86 -8.65
N THR A 15 -11.63 -1.47 -8.58
CA THR A 15 -12.30 -1.11 -7.32
C THR A 15 -12.30 -2.27 -6.33
N LEU A 16 -12.69 -3.47 -6.77
CA LEU A 16 -12.72 -4.67 -5.93
C LEU A 16 -11.32 -5.09 -5.46
N SER A 17 -10.30 -4.88 -6.30
CA SER A 17 -8.90 -5.18 -5.97
C SER A 17 -8.28 -4.17 -5.00
N ASN A 18 -8.71 -2.91 -5.07
CA ASN A 18 -8.22 -1.84 -4.20
C ASN A 18 -8.86 -1.89 -2.81
N ASP A 19 -10.12 -2.33 -2.69
CA ASP A 19 -10.83 -2.43 -1.40
C ASP A 19 -10.50 -3.70 -0.58
N THR A 20 -9.86 -4.71 -1.16
CA THR A 20 -9.58 -6.00 -0.47
C THR A 20 -8.18 -6.10 0.16
N LEU A 21 -7.32 -5.08 0.02
CA LEU A 21 -5.93 -5.14 0.49
C LEU A 21 -5.60 -3.99 1.44
N PHE A 22 -6.35 -3.89 2.53
CA PHE A 22 -6.03 -3.03 3.66
C PHE A 22 -4.81 -3.59 4.41
N GLY A 23 -3.63 -3.17 3.97
CA GLY A 23 -2.35 -3.42 4.61
C GLY A 23 -1.63 -4.68 4.15
N SER A 24 -0.29 -4.62 4.17
CA SER A 24 0.61 -5.75 3.94
C SER A 24 1.24 -6.15 5.26
N TYR A 25 1.49 -7.44 5.47
CA TYR A 25 2.10 -7.94 6.70
C TYR A 25 3.63 -7.88 6.60
N LEU A 26 4.27 -7.10 7.47
CA LEU A 26 5.71 -6.80 7.36
C LEU A 26 6.63 -8.05 7.38
N ASN A 27 6.22 -9.13 8.04
CA ASN A 27 7.01 -10.36 8.11
C ASN A 27 6.89 -11.26 6.87
N VAL A 28 5.99 -10.93 5.93
CA VAL A 28 5.83 -11.62 4.65
C VAL A 28 5.72 -10.55 3.57
N THR A 29 6.89 -10.03 3.15
CA THR A 29 7.00 -8.82 2.33
C THR A 29 7.49 -9.12 0.91
N ASP A 30 6.93 -8.42 -0.08
CA ASP A 30 7.52 -8.26 -1.41
C ASP A 30 8.43 -7.03 -1.39
N PRO A 31 9.74 -7.17 -1.70
CA PRO A 31 10.66 -6.04 -1.79
C PRO A 31 10.24 -4.95 -2.80
N ASN A 32 9.40 -5.30 -3.78
CA ASN A 32 8.94 -4.39 -4.82
C ASN A 32 7.54 -3.82 -4.54
N GLU A 33 6.99 -4.00 -3.32
CA GLU A 33 5.66 -3.52 -2.97
C GLU A 33 5.54 -2.00 -3.23
N PRO A 34 4.68 -1.58 -4.18
CA PRO A 34 4.42 -0.16 -4.41
C PRO A 34 3.72 0.42 -3.19
N ASN A 35 4.05 1.67 -2.83
CA ASN A 35 3.49 2.32 -1.64
C ASN A 35 3.70 1.52 -0.34
N TRP A 36 4.79 0.74 -0.25
CA TRP A 36 5.11 -0.11 0.92
C TRP A 36 4.98 0.62 2.26
N LYS A 37 5.34 1.91 2.32
CA LYS A 37 5.22 2.70 3.57
C LYS A 37 3.77 2.73 4.06
N GLN A 38 2.83 3.02 3.17
CA GLN A 38 1.43 3.05 3.52
C GLN A 38 0.86 1.64 3.72
N ARG A 39 1.30 0.68 2.89
CA ARG A 39 0.86 -0.72 2.99
C ARG A 39 1.27 -1.35 4.32
N PHE A 40 2.50 -1.16 4.79
CA PHE A 40 2.98 -1.79 6.02
C PHE A 40 2.70 -0.98 7.29
N PHE A 41 2.57 0.35 7.17
CA PHE A 41 2.45 1.23 8.34
C PHE A 41 1.16 2.03 8.39
N ASP A 42 0.18 1.72 7.53
CA ASP A 42 -1.17 2.29 7.44
C ASP A 42 -1.23 3.76 6.99
N SER A 43 -0.37 4.62 7.54
CA SER A 43 -0.29 6.05 7.20
C SER A 43 1.14 6.58 7.12
N GLN A 44 1.31 7.65 6.35
CA GLN A 44 2.57 8.39 6.28
C GLN A 44 3.00 8.92 7.66
N ALA A 45 2.05 9.39 8.47
CA ALA A 45 2.31 9.89 9.82
C ALA A 45 2.88 8.80 10.75
N MET A 46 2.35 7.58 10.68
CA MET A 46 2.87 6.45 11.45
C MET A 46 4.28 6.09 11.00
N TYR A 47 4.51 6.01 9.69
CA TYR A 47 5.84 5.76 9.13
C TYR A 47 6.86 6.81 9.59
N ASP A 48 6.52 8.11 9.53
CA ASP A 48 7.42 9.19 9.93
C ASP A 48 7.73 9.17 11.44
N ARG A 49 6.75 8.79 12.27
CA ARG A 49 6.96 8.58 13.70
C ARG A 49 7.94 7.43 13.98
N LEU A 50 7.80 6.30 13.29
CA LEU A 50 8.73 5.17 13.44
C LEU A 50 10.11 5.50 12.90
N LYS A 51 10.18 6.25 11.79
CA LYS A 51 11.42 6.75 11.23
C LYS A 51 12.16 7.65 12.21
N SER A 52 11.48 8.57 12.90
CA SER A 52 12.13 9.45 13.87
C SER A 52 12.68 8.67 15.08
N ILE A 53 11.94 7.67 15.58
CA ILE A 53 12.43 6.76 16.62
C ILE A 53 13.68 6.03 16.14
N LYS A 54 13.66 5.50 14.91
CA LYS A 54 14.80 4.78 14.33
C LYS A 54 16.02 5.68 14.19
N GLN A 55 15.85 6.92 13.74
CA GLN A 55 16.96 7.89 13.62
C GLN A 55 17.59 8.25 14.97
N VAL A 56 16.79 8.27 16.04
CA VAL A 56 17.30 8.51 17.40
C VAL A 56 18.03 7.27 17.94
N ALA A 57 17.45 6.09 17.72
CA ALA A 57 17.99 4.83 18.25
C ALA A 57 19.20 4.31 17.44
N ASP A 58 19.25 4.59 16.15
CA ASP A 58 20.27 4.17 15.21
C ASP A 58 20.49 5.23 14.12
N PRO A 59 21.39 6.21 14.37
CA PRO A 59 21.61 7.34 13.48
C PRO A 59 22.47 7.03 12.25
N GLN A 60 23.01 5.80 12.12
CA GLN A 60 23.89 5.39 11.02
C GLN A 60 23.07 4.95 9.79
#